data_AF-A0A1Z9UMJ5-F1
#
_entry.id   AF-A0A1Z9UMJ5-F1
#
_cell.length_a   1.000
_cell.length_b   1.000
_cell.length_c   1.000
_cell.angle_alpha   90.00
_cell.angle_beta   90.00
_cell.angle_gamma   90.00
#
_symmetry.space_group_name_H-M   'P 1'
#
loop_
_entity.id
_entity.type
_entity.pdbx_description
1 polymer ?
#
loop_
_entity_poly.entity_id
_entity_poly.type
_entity_poly.pdbx_seq_one_letter_code
_entity_poly.pdbx_strand_id
1 'polypeptide(L)'
;MKKILKLFTLFLFSASCATPTVVNVIGPNDSEMNCKELSVEILKANQYADEAQQAKKTGTPHNIGAILFFLPGYGVTLKNIEEATKAARERALHLNKLKEKKGC
;
A
#
# COMPACT_ATOMS: atom_id res chain seq x y z
N MET A 1 39.59 5.05 -6.49
CA MET A 1 38.81 3.82 -6.26
C MET A 1 38.04 3.81 -4.94
N LYS A 2 38.67 3.91 -3.76
CA LYS A 2 37.97 3.87 -2.44
C LYS A 2 36.86 4.92 -2.28
N LYS A 3 37.02 6.13 -2.84
CA LYS A 3 35.99 7.20 -2.80
C LYS A 3 34.75 6.87 -3.66
N ILE A 4 34.96 6.23 -4.82
CA ILE A 4 33.87 5.81 -5.72
C ILE A 4 33.09 4.64 -5.12
N LEU A 5 33.79 3.70 -4.47
CA LEU A 5 33.14 2.58 -3.76
C LEU A 5 32.25 3.06 -2.61
N LYS A 6 32.69 4.06 -1.83
CA LYS A 6 31.89 4.70 -0.76
C LYS A 6 30.66 5.44 -1.30
N LEU A 7 30.80 6.10 -2.45
CA LEU A 7 29.68 6.80 -3.09
C LEU A 7 28.62 5.82 -3.62
N PHE A 8 29.07 4.69 -4.16
CA PHE A 8 28.19 3.62 -4.66
C PHE A 8 27.43 2.92 -3.52
N THR A 9 28.08 2.70 -2.37
CA THR A 9 27.40 2.14 -1.19
C THR A 9 26.34 3.08 -0.64
N LEU A 10 26.57 4.40 -0.64
CA LEU A 10 25.58 5.38 -0.16
C LEU A 10 24.33 5.46 -1.05
N PHE A 11 24.49 5.31 -2.37
CA PHE A 11 23.39 5.38 -3.34
C PHE A 11 22.42 4.18 -3.25
N LEU A 12 22.92 2.99 -2.88
CA LEU A 12 22.12 1.77 -2.73
C LEU A 12 21.09 1.85 -1.59
N PHE A 13 21.35 2.65 -0.55
CA PHE A 13 20.43 2.79 0.59
C PHE A 13 19.25 3.74 0.32
N SER A 14 19.37 4.67 -0.64
CA SER A 14 18.32 5.66 -0.93
C SER A 14 17.16 5.13 -1.80
N ALA A 15 17.28 3.94 -2.38
CA ALA A 15 16.34 3.47 -3.41
C ALA A 15 15.13 2.67 -2.89
N SER A 16 14.95 2.47 -1.58
CA SER A 16 14.06 1.40 -1.08
C SER A 16 12.92 1.80 -0.13
N CYS A 17 12.54 3.07 -0.04
CA CYS A 17 11.36 3.47 0.74
C CYS A 17 10.09 3.43 -0.12
N ALA A 18 9.52 2.24 -0.31
CA ALA A 18 8.17 2.07 -0.84
C ALA A 18 7.23 1.67 0.31
N THR A 19 6.69 2.66 1.03
CA THR A 19 5.65 2.45 2.03
C THR A 19 4.28 2.36 1.35
N PRO A 20 3.42 1.38 1.70
CA PRO A 20 2.08 1.30 1.15
C PRO A 20 1.28 2.56 1.54
N THR A 21 0.54 3.10 0.57
CA THR A 21 -0.24 4.32 0.76
C THR A 21 -1.54 3.99 1.49
N VAL A 22 -1.84 4.71 2.57
CA VAL A 22 -3.14 4.63 3.25
C VAL A 22 -4.14 5.47 2.46
N VAL A 23 -5.16 4.82 1.90
CA VAL A 23 -6.21 5.51 1.13
C VAL A 23 -7.34 6.00 2.04
N ASN A 24 -7.99 7.08 1.64
CA ASN A 24 -9.21 7.54 2.30
C ASN A 24 -10.35 6.56 2.02
N VAL A 25 -11.07 6.13 3.06
CA VAL A 25 -12.23 5.23 2.94
C VAL A 25 -13.38 5.89 2.17
N ILE A 26 -13.62 7.17 2.44
CA ILE A 26 -14.65 7.99 1.79
C ILE A 26 -13.94 9.06 0.96
N GLY A 27 -14.23 9.07 -0.32
CA GLY A 27 -13.79 10.09 -1.26
C GLY A 27 -14.81 11.23 -1.36
N PRO A 28 -14.36 12.46 -1.67
CA PRO A 28 -15.24 13.63 -1.72
C PRO A 28 -16.34 13.54 -2.80
N ASN A 29 -16.10 12.76 -3.87
CA ASN A 29 -16.97 12.73 -5.05
C ASN A 29 -17.63 11.36 -5.27
N ASP A 30 -17.60 10.46 -4.29
CA ASP A 30 -18.11 9.09 -4.49
C ASP A 30 -19.61 9.04 -4.78
N SER A 31 -20.36 9.97 -4.19
CA SER A 31 -21.79 10.12 -4.44
C SER A 31 -22.10 10.48 -5.89
N GLU A 32 -21.17 11.16 -6.56
CA GLU A 32 -21.31 11.63 -7.95
C GLU A 32 -20.94 10.55 -8.96
N MET A 33 -20.17 9.53 -8.56
CA MET A 33 -19.71 8.47 -9.46
C MET A 33 -20.86 7.68 -10.09
N ASN A 34 -20.72 7.37 -11.37
CA ASN A 34 -21.58 6.43 -12.08
C ASN A 34 -21.13 4.97 -11.85
N CYS A 35 -21.94 3.99 -12.29
CA CYS A 35 -21.68 2.58 -12.03
C CYS A 35 -20.35 2.05 -12.62
N LYS A 36 -19.90 2.62 -13.74
CA LYS A 36 -18.62 2.26 -14.35
C LYS A 36 -17.46 2.80 -13.50
N GLU A 37 -17.55 4.06 -13.09
CA GLU A 37 -16.56 4.70 -12.21
C GLU A 37 -16.45 3.99 -10.87
N LEU A 38 -17.59 3.65 -10.24
CA LEU A 38 -17.63 2.87 -9.00
C LEU A 38 -16.93 1.51 -9.19
N SER A 39 -17.19 0.81 -10.29
CA SER A 39 -16.55 -0.48 -10.55
C SER A 39 -15.03 -0.35 -10.74
N VAL A 40 -14.57 0.70 -11.43
CA VAL A 40 -13.14 0.97 -11.60
C VAL A 40 -12.47 1.31 -10.26
N GLU A 41 -13.08 2.17 -9.44
CA GLU A 41 -12.53 2.55 -8.15
C GLU A 41 -12.58 1.41 -7.12
N ILE A 42 -13.57 0.51 -7.18
CA ILE A 42 -13.59 -0.74 -6.40
C ILE A 42 -12.41 -1.64 -6.79
N LEU A 43 -12.17 -1.83 -8.09
CA LEU A 43 -11.04 -2.63 -8.57
C LEU A 43 -9.71 -2.06 -8.09
N LYS A 44 -9.55 -0.74 -8.19
CA LYS A 44 -8.35 -0.03 -7.73
C LYS A 44 -8.17 -0.14 -6.22
N ALA A 45 -9.22 0.00 -5.43
CA ALA A 45 -9.18 -0.19 -3.98
C ALA A 45 -8.76 -1.62 -3.61
N ASN A 46 -9.26 -2.63 -4.32
CA ASN A 46 -8.83 -4.01 -4.13
C ASN A 46 -7.35 -4.21 -4.51
N GLN A 47 -6.89 -3.63 -5.62
CA GLN A 47 -5.48 -3.65 -6.01
C GLN A 47 -4.57 -3.05 -4.93
N TYR A 48 -4.97 -1.92 -4.33
CA TYR A 48 -4.20 -1.33 -3.22
C TYR A 48 -4.14 -2.21 -1.98
N ALA A 49 -5.21 -2.94 -1.66
CA ALA A 49 -5.19 -3.91 -0.58
C ALA A 49 -4.22 -5.07 -0.89
N ASP A 50 -4.22 -5.56 -2.13
CA ASP A 50 -3.32 -6.62 -2.58
C ASP A 50 -1.85 -6.17 -2.60
N GLU A 51 -1.56 -4.98 -3.10
CA GLU A 51 -0.22 -4.38 -3.12
C GLU A 51 0.32 -4.16 -1.70
N ALA A 52 -0.51 -3.62 -0.80
CA ALA A 52 -0.15 -3.47 0.61
C ALA A 52 0.16 -4.83 1.23
N GLN A 53 -0.68 -5.85 0.99
CA GLN A 53 -0.44 -7.19 1.51
C GLN A 53 0.79 -7.87 0.89
N GLN A 54 1.12 -7.58 -0.37
CA GLN A 54 2.36 -8.06 -1.00
C GLN A 54 3.60 -7.46 -0.34
N ALA A 55 3.54 -6.21 0.12
CA ALA A 55 4.64 -5.60 0.86
C ALA A 55 4.96 -6.32 2.20
N LYS A 56 3.99 -7.09 2.75
CA LYS A 56 4.20 -7.97 3.91
C LYS A 56 5.12 -9.17 3.62
N LYS A 57 5.27 -9.56 2.36
CA LYS A 57 6.02 -10.78 2.00
C LYS A 57 7.49 -10.62 2.37
N THR A 58 7.95 -11.45 3.29
CA THR A 58 9.31 -11.44 3.86
C THR A 58 10.41 -11.92 2.91
N GLY A 59 10.04 -12.38 1.70
CA GLY A 59 10.95 -12.99 0.73
C GLY A 59 11.73 -12.02 -0.15
N THR A 60 11.53 -10.70 -0.02
CA THR A 60 12.36 -9.72 -0.73
C THR A 60 13.66 -9.48 0.05
N PRO A 61 14.82 -9.32 -0.61
CA PRO A 61 16.10 -9.08 0.08
C PRO A 61 16.06 -7.88 1.05
N HIS A 62 15.26 -6.87 0.74
CA HIS A 62 15.04 -5.71 1.59
C HIS A 62 14.32 -6.07 2.90
N ASN A 63 13.28 -6.91 2.84
CA ASN A 63 12.52 -7.34 4.01
C ASN A 63 13.33 -8.31 4.90
N ILE A 64 14.17 -9.17 4.31
CA ILE A 64 15.09 -10.04 5.07
C ILE A 64 16.11 -9.19 5.84
N GLY A 65 16.69 -8.16 5.19
CA GLY A 65 17.60 -7.22 5.85
C GLY A 65 16.92 -6.43 6.97
N ALA A 66 15.69 -5.95 6.75
CA ALA A 66 14.91 -5.25 7.79
C ALA A 66 14.63 -6.16 9.00
N ILE A 67 14.30 -7.43 8.78
CA ILE A 67 14.12 -8.42 9.86
C ILE A 67 15.45 -8.66 10.60
N LEU A 68 16.56 -8.83 9.88
CA LEU A 68 17.85 -9.18 10.49
C LEU A 68 18.50 -8.02 11.26
N PHE A 69 18.28 -6.77 10.82
CA PHE A 69 19.01 -5.61 11.34
C PHE A 69 18.12 -4.55 12.04
N PHE A 70 16.79 -4.57 11.85
CA PHE A 70 15.88 -3.50 12.28
C PHE A 70 14.53 -4.01 12.80
N LEU A 71 14.54 -5.00 13.71
CA LEU A 71 13.33 -5.66 14.24
C LEU A 71 12.19 -4.70 14.68
N PRO A 72 12.44 -3.62 15.46
CA PRO A 72 11.37 -2.69 15.82
C PRO A 72 10.79 -1.94 14.61
N GLY A 73 11.66 -1.53 13.67
CA GLY A 73 11.23 -0.85 12.43
C GLY A 73 10.43 -1.77 11.50
N TYR A 74 10.76 -3.06 11.49
CA TYR A 74 9.99 -4.07 10.77
C TYR A 74 8.57 -4.24 11.35
N GLY A 75 8.43 -4.25 12.67
CA GLY A 75 7.10 -4.26 13.33
C GLY A 75 6.23 -3.05 12.98
N VAL A 76 6.82 -1.85 12.93
CA VAL A 76 6.13 -0.63 12.47
C VAL A 76 5.73 -0.74 11.01
N THR A 77 6.60 -1.30 10.16
CA THR A 77 6.31 -1.54 8.75
C THR A 77 5.11 -2.48 8.57
N LEU A 78 5.06 -3.59 9.33
CA LEU A 78 3.93 -4.51 9.33
C LEU A 78 2.63 -3.82 9.76
N LYS A 79 2.67 -3.00 10.80
CA LYS A 79 1.51 -2.23 11.26
C LYS A 79 1.00 -1.28 10.18
N ASN A 80 1.90 -0.55 9.51
CA ASN A 80 1.53 0.35 8.41
C ASN A 80 0.93 -0.41 7.23
N ILE A 81 1.44 -1.60 6.91
CA ILE A 81 0.86 -2.49 5.90
C ILE A 81 -0.56 -2.91 6.28
N GLU A 82 -0.79 -3.29 7.54
CA GLU A 82 -2.10 -3.71 8.02
C GLU A 82 -3.11 -2.55 7.99
N GLU A 83 -2.69 -1.35 8.40
CA GLU A 83 -3.50 -0.13 8.31
C GLU A 83 -3.85 0.21 6.86
N ALA A 84 -2.89 0.20 5.94
CA ALA A 84 -3.13 0.44 4.52
C ALA A 84 -4.07 -0.61 3.89
N THR A 85 -3.86 -1.89 4.22
CA THR A 85 -4.70 -2.99 3.74
C THR A 85 -6.14 -2.83 4.24
N LYS A 86 -6.30 -2.49 5.53
CA LYS A 86 -7.61 -2.27 6.14
C LYS A 86 -8.34 -1.10 5.48
N ALA A 87 -7.67 0.05 5.34
CA ALA A 87 -8.25 1.25 4.73
C ALA A 87 -8.70 0.99 3.28
N ALA A 88 -7.90 0.27 2.50
CA ALA A 88 -8.23 -0.09 1.12
C ALA A 88 -9.43 -1.05 1.03
N ARG A 89 -9.56 -2.02 1.94
CA ARG A 89 -10.74 -2.89 2.01
C ARG A 89 -12.00 -2.15 2.44
N GLU A 90 -11.90 -1.29 3.46
CA GLU A 90 -13.02 -0.45 3.90
C GLU A 90 -13.49 0.48 2.79
N ARG A 91 -12.54 1.04 2.01
CA ARG A 91 -12.81 1.81 0.81
C ARG A 91 -13.61 1.02 -0.22
N ALA A 92 -13.18 -0.20 -0.57
CA ALA A 92 -13.90 -1.06 -1.50
C ALA A 92 -15.32 -1.40 -0.99
N LEU A 93 -15.47 -1.66 0.31
CA LEU A 93 -16.79 -1.91 0.92
C LEU A 93 -17.70 -0.68 0.86
N HIS A 94 -17.18 0.52 1.13
CA HIS A 94 -17.92 1.77 1.02
C HIS A 94 -18.45 1.98 -0.41
N LEU A 95 -17.59 1.81 -1.41
CA LEU A 95 -17.96 1.95 -2.82
C LEU A 95 -18.97 0.88 -3.28
N ASN A 96 -18.84 -0.37 -2.82
CA ASN A 96 -19.83 -1.42 -3.12
C ASN A 96 -21.22 -1.05 -2.56
N LYS A 97 -21.30 -0.54 -1.33
CA LYS A 97 -22.58 -0.07 -0.75
C LYS A 97 -23.20 1.07 -1.58
N LEU A 98 -22.38 1.99 -2.08
CA LEU A 98 -22.86 3.06 -2.97
C LEU A 98 -23.34 2.52 -4.31
N LYS A 99 -22.64 1.53 -4.87
CA LYS A 99 -23.00 0.83 -6.10
C LYS A 99 -24.37 0.17 -5.95
N GLU A 100 -24.54 -0.66 -4.91
CA GLU A 100 -25.80 -1.33 -4.56
C GLU A 100 -26.95 -0.32 -4.42
N LYS A 101 -26.71 0.80 -3.70
CA LYS A 101 -27.71 1.86 -3.51
C LYS A 101 -28.14 2.50 -4.83
N LYS A 102 -27.27 2.56 -5.84
CA LYS A 102 -27.57 3.09 -7.17
C LYS A 102 -28.25 2.09 -8.10
N GLY A 103 -28.47 0.85 -7.66
CA GLY A 103 -29.07 -0.20 -8.49
C GLY A 103 -28.10 -0.75 -9.54
N CYS A 104 -26.81 -0.66 -9.25
CA CYS A 104 -25.77 -1.43 -9.88
C CYS A 104 -25.00 -2.24 -8.83
#